data_AF-K9YQF0-F1
#
_entry.id   AF-K9YQF0-F1
#
_cell.length_a   1.000
_cell.length_b   1.000
_cell.length_c   1.000
_cell.angle_alpha   90.00
_cell.angle_beta   90.00
_cell.angle_gamma   90.00
#
_symmetry.space_group_name_H-M   'P 1'
#
loop_
_entity.id
_entity.type
_entity.pdbx_description
1 polymer ?
#
loop_
_entity_poly.entity_id
_entity_poly.type
_entity_poly.pdbx_seq_one_letter_code
_entity_poly.pdbx_strand_id
1 'polypeptide(L)'
;MRLFPVLGLVIMFFVGLISEGMALPPAHEIPEEILRTEIIVEGRSPLDNEPLSAQEYAQLQQSLRESPYAPVLNEDVRHTIFLLQLLKMFRTFNPL
;
A
#
# COMPACT_ATOMS: atom_id res chain seq x y z
N MET A 1 -9.07 21.86 54.58
CA MET A 1 -8.86 20.44 54.23
C MET A 1 -10.08 19.83 53.51
N ARG A 2 -10.56 20.42 52.39
CA ARG A 2 -11.70 19.85 51.62
C ARG A 2 -11.41 19.63 50.13
N LEU A 3 -10.18 19.86 49.68
CA LEU A 3 -9.80 19.77 48.26
C LEU A 3 -9.56 18.32 47.79
N PHE A 4 -9.04 17.47 48.68
CA PHE A 4 -8.68 16.08 48.38
C PHE A 4 -9.85 15.17 47.94
N PRO A 5 -11.03 15.17 48.58
CA PRO A 5 -12.12 14.28 48.16
C PRO A 5 -12.77 14.73 46.85
N VAL A 6 -12.76 16.03 46.55
CA VAL A 6 -13.34 16.58 45.32
C VAL A 6 -12.48 16.21 44.11
N LEU A 7 -11.15 16.25 44.25
CA LEU A 7 -10.23 15.86 43.19
C LEU A 7 -10.38 14.37 42.82
N GLY A 8 -10.52 13.49 43.81
CA GLY A 8 -10.73 12.06 43.57
C GLY A 8 -12.04 11.76 42.84
N LEU A 9 -13.11 12.47 43.16
CA LEU A 9 -14.41 12.32 42.51
C LEU A 9 -14.40 12.80 41.05
N VAL A 10 -13.68 13.89 40.77
CA VAL A 10 -13.49 14.37 39.39
C VAL A 10 -12.68 13.38 38.56
N ILE A 11 -11.60 12.82 39.11
CA ILE A 11 -10.79 11.81 38.41
C ILE A 11 -11.63 10.57 38.08
N MET A 12 -12.42 10.08 39.03
CA MET A 12 -13.29 8.91 38.81
C MET A 12 -14.35 9.17 37.73
N PHE A 13 -14.90 10.39 37.68
CA PHE A 13 -15.86 10.79 36.64
C PHE A 13 -15.22 10.82 35.24
N PHE A 14 -13.99 11.34 35.13
CA PHE A 14 -13.27 11.37 33.86
C PHE A 14 -12.82 9.96 33.40
N VAL A 15 -12.48 9.06 34.31
CA VAL A 15 -12.14 7.66 33.97
C VAL A 15 -13.36 6.91 33.42
N GLY A 16 -14.56 7.17 33.96
CA GLY A 16 -15.80 6.56 33.46
C GLY A 16 -16.23 7.00 32.06
N LEU A 17 -15.71 8.12 31.55
CA LEU A 17 -15.96 8.61 30.19
C LEU A 17 -15.02 7.95 29.16
N ILE A 18 -13.96 7.27 29.59
CA ILE A 18 -13.01 6.57 28.71
C ILE A 18 -13.45 5.10 28.57
N SER A 19 -14.61 4.89 27.96
CA SER A 19 -15.07 3.54 27.58
C SER A 19 -15.40 3.49 26.10
N GLU A 20 -14.42 3.83 25.27
CA GLU A 20 -14.48 3.62 23.83
C GLU A 20 -13.18 2.96 23.40
N GLY A 21 -13.23 1.65 23.12
CA GLY A 21 -12.03 0.93 22.68
C GLY A 21 -12.15 -0.58 22.47
N MET A 22 -13.36 -1.16 22.45
CA MET A 22 -13.54 -2.59 22.19
C MET A 22 -14.58 -2.79 21.08
N ALA A 23 -14.34 -2.16 19.93
CA ALA A 23 -15.02 -2.54 18.69
C ALA A 23 -14.30 -3.79 18.15
N LEU A 24 -14.64 -4.95 18.71
CA LEU A 24 -14.27 -6.22 18.10
C LEU A 24 -14.87 -6.25 16.68
N PRO A 25 -14.10 -6.69 15.66
CA PRO A 25 -14.67 -6.91 14.35
C PRO A 25 -15.84 -7.90 14.47
N PRO A 26 -16.89 -7.74 13.66
CA PRO A 26 -18.07 -8.59 13.73
C PRO A 26 -17.68 -10.07 13.53
N ALA A 27 -18.32 -10.99 14.26
CA ALA A 27 -17.90 -12.38 14.36
C ALA A 27 -17.90 -13.20 13.05
N HIS A 28 -18.42 -12.64 11.96
CA HIS A 28 -18.40 -13.24 10.62
C HIS A 28 -17.19 -12.81 9.78
N GLU A 29 -16.45 -11.77 10.20
CA GLU A 29 -15.22 -11.35 9.55
C GLU A 29 -14.10 -12.32 9.87
N ILE A 30 -13.34 -12.68 8.84
CA ILE A 30 -12.18 -13.55 8.97
C ILE A 30 -11.06 -12.73 9.63
N PRO A 31 -10.45 -13.23 10.73
CA PRO A 31 -9.30 -12.59 11.34
C PRO A 31 -8.15 -12.39 10.34
N GLU A 32 -7.46 -11.25 10.46
CA GLU A 32 -6.38 -10.88 9.55
C GLU A 32 -5.23 -11.89 9.59
N GLU A 33 -4.98 -12.51 10.74
CA GLU A 33 -3.96 -13.54 10.93
C GLU A 33 -4.21 -14.76 10.03
N ILE A 34 -5.48 -15.09 9.75
CA ILE A 34 -5.85 -16.18 8.85
C ILE A 34 -5.62 -15.76 7.40
N LEU A 35 -6.04 -14.55 7.02
CA LEU A 35 -5.84 -14.03 5.66
C LEU A 35 -4.35 -13.91 5.29
N ARG A 36 -3.49 -13.55 6.25
CA ARG A 36 -2.04 -13.49 6.06
C ARG A 36 -1.40 -14.87 5.81
N THR A 37 -2.10 -15.95 6.16
CA THR A 37 -1.65 -17.33 5.89
C THR A 37 -2.22 -17.91 4.60
N GLU A 38 -3.16 -17.23 3.95
CA GLU A 38 -3.75 -17.67 2.70
C GLU A 38 -2.72 -17.56 1.56
N ILE A 39 -2.38 -18.69 0.96
CA ILE A 39 -1.46 -18.74 -0.19
C ILE A 39 -2.31 -18.50 -1.44
N ILE A 40 -2.23 -17.30 -1.99
CA ILE A 40 -2.90 -16.93 -3.24
C ILE A 40 -2.13 -17.60 -4.40
N VAL A 41 -2.62 -18.75 -4.86
CA VAL A 41 -2.00 -19.51 -5.96
C VAL A 41 -2.48 -19.01 -7.33
N GLU A 42 -3.65 -18.38 -7.36
CA GLU A 42 -4.27 -17.83 -8.56
C GLU A 42 -3.67 -16.46 -8.91
N GLY A 43 -3.26 -16.30 -10.17
CA GLY A 43 -2.86 -15.00 -10.69
C GLY A 43 -4.10 -14.10 -10.78
N ARG A 44 -3.92 -12.78 -10.67
CA ARG A 44 -5.00 -11.82 -10.97
C ARG A 44 -4.65 -11.01 -12.20
N SER A 45 -5.66 -10.69 -13.00
CA SER A 45 -5.48 -9.81 -14.16
C SER A 45 -5.01 -8.42 -13.70
N PRO A 46 -3.94 -7.85 -14.29
CA PRO A 46 -3.48 -6.51 -13.99
C PRO A 46 -4.45 -5.41 -14.47
N LEU A 47 -5.43 -5.76 -15.32
CA LEU A 47 -6.43 -4.82 -15.85
C LEU A 47 -7.66 -4.76 -14.94
N ASP A 48 -8.22 -5.91 -14.59
CA ASP A 48 -9.56 -6.00 -13.97
C ASP A 48 -9.56 -6.72 -12.60
N ASN A 49 -8.42 -7.18 -12.11
CA ASN A 49 -8.26 -7.89 -10.83
C ASN A 49 -8.99 -9.25 -10.70
N GLU A 50 -9.63 -9.71 -11.78
CA GLU A 50 -10.27 -11.02 -11.88
C GLU A 50 -9.24 -12.17 -11.76
N PRO A 51 -9.64 -13.34 -11.22
CA PRO A 51 -8.79 -14.51 -11.15
C PRO A 51 -8.41 -14.98 -12.57
N LEU A 52 -7.13 -15.34 -12.74
CA LEU A 52 -6.51 -15.63 -14.02
C LEU A 52 -5.64 -16.87 -13.90
N SER A 53 -5.86 -17.84 -14.79
CA SER A 53 -5.02 -19.04 -14.88
C SER A 53 -3.61 -18.70 -15.38
N ALA A 54 -2.63 -19.53 -15.02
CA ALA A 54 -1.24 -19.36 -15.47
C ALA A 54 -1.11 -19.32 -17.01
N GLN A 55 -1.96 -20.07 -17.73
CA GLN A 55 -1.97 -20.08 -19.20
C GLN A 55 -2.51 -18.76 -19.76
N GLU A 56 -3.59 -18.25 -19.18
CA GLU A 56 -4.23 -17.00 -19.59
C GLU A 56 -3.33 -15.80 -19.28
N TYR A 57 -2.63 -15.84 -18.14
CA TYR A 57 -1.59 -14.87 -17.79
C TYR A 57 -0.45 -14.85 -18.81
N ALA A 58 0.03 -16.02 -19.23
CA ALA A 58 1.09 -16.09 -20.24
C ALA A 58 0.67 -15.50 -21.59
N GLN A 59 -0.57 -15.76 -22.02
CA GLN A 59 -1.14 -15.18 -23.25
C GLN A 59 -1.34 -13.67 -23.13
N LEU A 60 -1.86 -13.18 -22.01
CA LEU A 60 -1.99 -11.75 -21.73
C LEU A 60 -0.63 -11.05 -21.73
N GLN A 61 0.39 -11.69 -21.16
CA GLN A 61 1.73 -11.13 -21.14
C GLN A 61 2.35 -11.05 -22.55
N GLN A 62 2.04 -12.00 -23.43
CA GLN A 62 2.44 -11.97 -24.85
C GLN A 62 1.76 -10.82 -25.59
N SER A 63 0.44 -10.66 -25.44
CA SER A 63 -0.29 -9.57 -26.11
C SER A 63 0.17 -8.18 -25.66
N LEU A 64 0.47 -8.00 -24.36
CA LEU A 64 1.01 -6.74 -23.83
C LEU A 64 2.42 -6.42 -24.35
N ARG A 65 3.23 -7.45 -24.64
CA ARG A 65 4.58 -7.29 -25.22
C ARG A 65 4.53 -6.95 -26.70
N GLU A 66 3.52 -7.44 -27.41
CA GLU A 66 3.32 -7.20 -28.84
C GLU A 66 2.70 -5.83 -29.13
N SER A 67 2.42 -5.00 -28.12
CA SER A 67 1.94 -3.64 -28.33
C SER A 67 2.85 -2.90 -29.31
N PRO A 68 2.35 -2.52 -30.50
CA PRO A 68 3.15 -1.83 -31.52
C PRO A 68 3.49 -0.39 -31.11
N TYR A 69 2.86 0.10 -30.04
CA TYR A 69 3.08 1.44 -29.52
C TYR A 69 4.18 1.43 -28.48
N ALA A 70 5.19 2.28 -28.71
CA ALA A 70 6.22 2.55 -27.72
C ALA A 70 5.55 3.06 -26.42
N PRO A 71 6.06 2.69 -25.22
CA PRO A 71 5.55 3.21 -23.96
C PRO A 71 5.53 4.73 -23.99
N VAL A 72 4.34 5.32 -23.92
CA VAL A 72 4.17 6.78 -23.91
C VAL A 72 4.54 7.26 -22.50
N LEU A 73 5.82 7.53 -22.29
CA LEU A 73 6.27 8.22 -21.10
C LEU A 73 5.82 9.68 -21.16
N ASN A 74 5.29 10.18 -20.04
CA ASN A 74 5.03 11.61 -19.86
C ASN A 74 6.30 12.42 -20.19
N GLU A 75 6.13 13.53 -20.91
CA GLU A 75 7.23 14.42 -21.33
C GLU A 75 8.09 14.87 -20.14
N ASP A 76 7.48 15.16 -18.99
CA ASP A 76 8.19 15.58 -17.77
C ASP A 76 9.11 14.47 -17.24
N VAL A 77 8.64 13.22 -17.29
CA VAL A 77 9.41 12.04 -16.87
C VAL A 77 10.58 11.81 -17.83
N ARG A 78 10.34 11.94 -19.15
CA ARG A 78 11.38 11.84 -20.17
C ARG A 78 12.46 12.92 -19.95
N HIS A 79 12.06 14.16 -19.69
CA HIS A 79 12.99 15.25 -19.43
C HIS A 79 13.81 15.02 -18.17
N THR A 80 13.17 14.57 -17.09
CA THR A 80 13.85 14.24 -15.83
C THR A 80 14.89 13.13 -16.01
N ILE A 81 14.53 12.05 -16.73
CA ILE A 81 15.46 10.96 -17.04
C ILE A 81 16.67 11.48 -17.83
N PHE A 82 16.45 12.36 -18.81
CA PHE A 82 17.53 12.97 -19.58
C PHE A 82 18.49 13.77 -18.69
N LEU A 83 17.97 14.60 -17.79
CA LEU A 83 18.78 15.37 -16.83
C LEU A 83 19.59 14.45 -15.90
N LEU A 84 18.99 13.36 -15.43
CA LEU A 84 19.68 12.36 -14.59
C LEU A 84 20.80 11.64 -15.35
N GLN A 85 20.57 11.29 -16.62
CA GLN A 85 21.61 10.71 -17.48
C GLN A 85 22.77 11.69 -17.70
N LEU A 86 22.45 12.97 -17.92
CA LEU A 86 23.45 14.03 -18.07
C LEU A 86 24.25 14.22 -16.77
N LEU A 87 23.58 14.25 -15.62
CA LEU A 87 24.23 14.31 -14.31
C LEU A 87 25.15 13.11 -14.06
N LYS A 88 24.70 11.90 -14.41
CA LYS A 88 25.49 10.68 -14.31
C LYS A 88 26.74 10.73 -15.19
N MET A 89 26.60 11.26 -16.41
CA MET A 89 27.73 11.46 -17.33
C MET A 89 28.76 12.40 -16.72
N PHE A 90 28.34 13.56 -16.20
CA PHE A 90 29.26 14.50 -15.54
C PHE A 90 29.96 13.90 -14.32
N ARG A 91 29.24 13.13 -13.49
CA ARG A 91 29.84 12.39 -12.35
C ARG A 91 30.84 11.32 -12.78
N THR A 92 30.66 10.76 -13.98
CA THR A 92 31.55 9.73 -14.52
C THR A 92 32.85 10.34 -15.03
N PHE A 93 32.78 11.51 -15.69
CA PHE A 93 33.96 12.21 -16.23
C PHE A 93 34.67 13.10 -15.22
N ASN A 94 34.01 13.51 -14.14
CA ASN A 94 34.62 14.28 -13.05
C ASN A 94 34.67 13.43 -11.77
N PRO A 95 35.76 12.69 -11.52
CA PRO A 95 35.91 11.86 -10.31
C PRO A 95 36.27 12.67 -9.05
N LEU A 96 35.95 13.98 -9.03
CA LEU A 96 36.12 14.85 -7.87
C LEU A 96 35.00 14.62 -6.83
#